data_AF-A0A351FX11-F1
#
_entry.id   AF-A0A351FX11-F1
#
_cell.length_a   1.000
_cell.length_b   1.000
_cell.length_c   1.000
_cell.angle_alpha   90.00
_cell.angle_beta   90.00
_cell.angle_gamma   90.00
#
_symmetry.space_group_name_H-M   'P 1'
#
loop_
_entity.id
_entity.type
_entity.pdbx_description
1 polymer ?
#
loop_
_entity_poly.entity_id
_entity_poly.type
_entity_poly.pdbx_seq_one_letter_code
_entity_poly.pdbx_strand_id
1 'polypeptide(L)'
;MLENTTFSILAPDGKRKLSASGRGPRHMFRNASAMASTMNRIAKQYPAKRSQPDQQPALPLMKDVALALNVAASDNLPLVVINALPDTKATAATALLRQVAWTRPLSGQFVYALAKDSKELKAISGAKPADQILVIEPGQFGLEGKVLTTFDHAEDAGTAKAKLMNVTRNFSRQPSSHRSHVRKGIELGIDWESQIPETDPMSIRARQRMRGRQ
;
A
#
# COMPACT_ATOMS: atom_id res chain seq x y z
N MET A 1 19.93 -12.08 -10.66
CA MET A 1 20.63 -10.79 -10.42
C MET A 1 19.63 -9.69 -10.78
N LEU A 2 19.42 -8.68 -9.94
CA LEU A 2 18.47 -7.60 -10.26
C LEU A 2 19.17 -6.65 -11.22
N GLU A 3 18.74 -6.61 -12.47
CA GLU A 3 19.52 -6.00 -13.56
C GLU A 3 19.70 -4.48 -13.39
N ASN A 4 18.77 -3.77 -12.72
CA ASN A 4 18.76 -2.30 -12.65
C ASN A 4 18.56 -1.71 -11.25
N THR A 5 18.94 -2.42 -10.17
CA THR A 5 18.73 -1.90 -8.81
C THR A 5 19.99 -2.03 -7.98
N THR A 6 20.47 -0.92 -7.42
CA THR A 6 21.55 -0.90 -6.43
C THR A 6 20.95 -0.61 -5.06
N PHE A 7 21.31 -1.41 -4.06
CA PHE A 7 20.84 -1.30 -2.69
C PHE A 7 21.96 -0.78 -1.81
N SER A 8 21.61 0.04 -0.82
CA SER A 8 22.48 0.45 0.28
C SER A 8 21.62 0.74 1.50
N ILE A 9 22.19 0.58 2.69
CA ILE A 9 21.57 0.97 3.95
C ILE A 9 22.18 2.30 4.37
N LEU A 10 21.33 3.25 4.74
CA LEU A 10 21.73 4.58 5.19
C LEU A 10 21.36 4.75 6.66
N ALA A 11 22.06 5.65 7.34
CA ALA A 11 21.68 6.12 8.66
C ALA A 11 20.33 6.86 8.60
N PRO A 12 19.64 7.06 9.74
CA PRO A 12 18.34 7.74 9.76
C PRO A 12 18.35 9.17 9.21
N ASP A 13 19.52 9.80 9.14
CA ASP A 13 19.72 11.12 8.52
C ASP A 13 19.82 11.09 6.98
N GLY A 14 19.87 9.90 6.38
CA GLY A 14 20.05 9.69 4.94
C GLY A 14 21.44 10.06 4.40
N LYS A 15 22.37 10.50 5.25
CA LYS A 15 23.68 11.03 4.82
C LYS A 15 24.79 10.00 4.93
N ARG A 16 24.80 9.22 6.01
CA ARG A 16 25.86 8.24 6.26
C ARG A 16 25.50 6.87 5.71
N LYS A 17 26.38 6.30 4.89
CA LYS A 17 26.26 4.93 4.41
C LYS A 17 26.63 3.92 5.51
N LEU A 18 25.74 2.96 5.78
CA LEU A 18 25.91 1.92 6.81
C LEU A 18 26.29 0.54 6.25
N SER A 19 26.22 0.36 4.93
CA SER A 19 26.60 -0.86 4.22
C SER A 19 27.31 -0.52 2.91
N ALA A 20 27.95 -1.50 2.27
CA ALA A 20 28.34 -1.33 0.86
C ALA A 20 27.10 -1.13 -0.03
N SER A 21 27.30 -0.52 -1.20
CA SER A 21 26.25 -0.42 -2.22
C SER A 21 26.42 -1.58 -3.20
N GLY A 22 25.34 -2.24 -3.62
CA GLY A 22 25.46 -3.33 -4.58
C GLY A 22 24.14 -3.78 -5.20
N ARG A 23 24.22 -4.56 -6.28
CA ARG A 23 23.06 -5.02 -7.07
C ARG A 23 22.33 -6.24 -6.48
N GLY A 24 22.20 -6.23 -5.16
CA GLY A 24 21.45 -7.21 -4.38
C GLY A 24 22.10 -7.54 -3.04
N PRO A 25 21.38 -8.25 -2.15
CA PRO A 25 21.86 -8.56 -0.81
C PRO A 25 23.22 -9.29 -0.79
N ARG A 26 23.48 -10.13 -1.80
CA ARG A 26 24.76 -10.88 -1.92
C ARG A 26 25.96 -10.00 -2.24
N HIS A 27 25.76 -8.79 -2.76
CA HIS A 27 26.85 -7.82 -2.97
C HIS A 27 27.14 -7.02 -1.68
N MET A 28 26.20 -7.01 -0.74
CA MET A 28 26.30 -6.29 0.53
C MET A 28 26.74 -7.20 1.67
N PHE A 29 26.34 -8.47 1.62
CA PHE A 29 26.57 -9.47 2.65
C PHE A 29 26.96 -10.80 2.04
N ARG A 30 27.98 -11.45 2.61
CA ARG A 30 28.45 -12.77 2.16
C ARG A 30 27.36 -13.84 2.21
N ASN A 31 26.51 -13.79 3.24
CA ASN A 31 25.42 -14.74 3.46
C ASN A 31 24.34 -14.13 4.38
N ALA A 32 23.23 -14.85 4.55
CA ALA A 32 22.11 -14.42 5.38
C ALA A 32 22.50 -14.18 6.85
N SER A 33 23.41 -14.99 7.40
CA SER A 33 23.89 -14.82 8.79
C SER A 33 24.67 -13.51 8.96
N ALA A 34 25.54 -13.16 8.01
CA ALA A 34 26.29 -11.91 8.03
C ALA A 34 25.36 -10.69 7.89
N MET A 35 24.31 -10.81 7.08
CA MET A 35 23.26 -9.81 6.96
C MET A 35 22.53 -9.62 8.30
N ALA A 36 22.02 -10.69 8.90
CA ALA A 36 21.28 -10.64 10.17
C ALA A 36 22.14 -10.03 11.30
N SER A 37 23.39 -10.45 11.43
CA SER A 37 24.32 -9.88 12.41
C SER A 37 24.57 -8.38 12.19
N THR A 38 24.76 -7.97 10.93
CA THR A 38 24.92 -6.56 10.58
C THR A 38 23.66 -5.75 10.89
N MET A 39 22.47 -6.29 10.58
CA MET A 39 21.20 -5.61 10.89
C MET A 39 21.02 -5.44 12.39
N ASN A 40 21.32 -6.48 13.18
CA ASN A 40 21.27 -6.39 14.64
C ASN A 40 22.23 -5.33 15.19
N ARG A 41 23.44 -5.23 14.62
CA ARG A 41 24.40 -4.19 15.01
C ARG A 41 23.90 -2.79 14.68
N ILE A 42 23.34 -2.59 13.48
CA ILE A 42 22.77 -1.29 13.08
C ILE A 42 21.59 -0.93 13.99
N ALA A 43 20.67 -1.86 14.24
CA ALA A 43 19.52 -1.63 15.11
C ALA A 43 19.92 -1.21 16.54
N LYS A 44 20.99 -1.78 17.09
CA LYS A 44 21.54 -1.37 18.40
C LYS A 44 22.12 0.04 18.41
N GLN A 45 22.66 0.52 17.29
CA GLN A 45 23.20 1.88 17.17
C GLN A 45 22.11 2.94 17.03
N TYR A 46 20.93 2.53 16.56
CA TYR A 46 19.79 3.41 16.33
C TYR A 46 18.55 2.85 17.05
N PRO A 47 18.55 2.84 18.40
CA PRO A 47 17.40 2.36 19.15
C PRO A 47 16.17 3.20 18.78
N ALA A 48 15.02 2.54 18.67
CA ALA A 48 13.76 3.23 18.49
C ALA A 48 13.59 4.24 19.63
N LYS A 49 13.27 5.49 19.29
CA LYS A 49 12.79 6.45 20.30
C LYS A 49 11.57 5.79 20.95
N ARG A 50 11.53 5.74 22.29
CA ARG A 50 10.33 5.30 23.01
C ARG A 50 9.19 6.20 22.56
N SER A 51 8.27 5.66 21.76
CA SER A 51 7.02 6.33 21.45
C SER A 51 6.31 6.57 22.77
N GLN A 52 6.05 7.84 23.10
CA GLN A 52 5.06 8.12 24.14
C GLN A 52 3.73 7.51 23.69
N PRO A 53 2.88 7.00 24.60
CA PRO A 53 1.57 6.44 24.26
C PRO A 53 0.73 7.36 23.35
N ASP A 54 0.88 8.68 23.51
CA ASP A 54 0.20 9.72 22.71
C ASP A 54 0.86 10.02 21.35
N GLN A 55 2.02 9.43 21.04
CA GLN A 55 2.74 9.62 19.78
C GLN A 55 2.56 8.42 18.83
N GLN A 56 1.35 7.89 18.70
CA GLN A 56 1.05 7.00 17.59
C GLN A 56 1.33 7.75 16.27
N PRO A 57 1.95 7.14 15.25
CA PRO A 57 2.15 7.83 13.98
C PRO A 57 0.81 8.25 13.36
N ALA A 58 0.82 9.28 12.51
CA ALA A 58 -0.36 9.61 11.71
C ALA A 58 -0.78 8.41 10.85
N LEU A 59 -2.07 8.31 10.53
CA LEU A 59 -2.54 7.26 9.62
C LEU A 59 -1.87 7.45 8.25
N PRO A 60 -1.27 6.40 7.65
CA PRO A 60 -0.58 6.52 6.37
C PRO A 60 -1.61 6.60 5.24
N LEU A 61 -2.08 7.82 4.96
CA LEU A 61 -3.08 8.09 3.94
C LEU A 61 -2.42 8.25 2.56
N MET A 62 -2.98 7.57 1.57
CA MET A 62 -2.69 7.82 0.16
C MET A 62 -3.28 9.15 -0.30
N LYS A 63 -2.68 9.72 -1.36
CA LYS A 63 -3.08 11.02 -1.91
C LYS A 63 -4.55 11.04 -2.40
N ASP A 64 -4.97 9.96 -3.04
CA ASP A 64 -6.29 9.77 -3.65
C ASP A 64 -6.67 8.28 -3.67
N VAL A 65 -7.95 7.99 -3.87
CA VAL A 65 -8.49 6.62 -3.87
C VAL A 65 -7.99 5.80 -5.06
N ALA A 66 -7.78 6.43 -6.22
CA ALA A 66 -7.31 5.74 -7.42
C ALA A 66 -5.90 5.16 -7.21
N LEU A 67 -4.96 5.97 -6.72
CA LEU A 67 -3.63 5.52 -6.37
C LEU A 67 -3.68 4.46 -5.27
N ALA A 68 -4.56 4.63 -4.29
CA ALA A 68 -4.70 3.67 -3.20
C ALA A 68 -5.19 2.30 -3.68
N LEU A 69 -6.12 2.24 -4.65
CA LEU A 69 -6.55 1.00 -5.29
C LEU A 69 -5.40 0.33 -6.06
N ASN A 70 -4.61 1.10 -6.79
CA ASN A 70 -3.46 0.59 -7.52
C ASN A 70 -2.39 -0.01 -6.59
N VAL A 71 -2.05 0.71 -5.52
CA VAL A 71 -1.09 0.23 -4.52
C VAL A 71 -1.63 -0.99 -3.77
N ALA A 72 -2.90 -0.97 -3.36
CA ALA A 72 -3.54 -2.11 -2.70
C ALA A 72 -3.54 -3.37 -3.57
N ALA A 73 -3.82 -3.23 -4.88
CA ALA A 73 -3.73 -4.35 -5.83
C ALA A 73 -2.30 -4.87 -5.97
N SER A 74 -1.32 -3.97 -6.05
CA SER A 74 0.10 -4.31 -6.22
C SER A 74 0.68 -5.02 -5.00
N ASP A 75 0.33 -4.56 -3.81
CA ASP A 75 0.77 -5.14 -2.53
C ASP A 75 -0.08 -6.34 -2.09
N ASN A 76 -1.16 -6.61 -2.82
CA ASN A 76 -2.13 -7.67 -2.51
C ASN A 76 -2.68 -7.51 -1.08
N LEU A 77 -3.15 -6.30 -0.80
CA LEU A 77 -3.70 -5.87 0.48
C LEU A 77 -5.12 -5.33 0.29
N PRO A 78 -6.02 -5.52 1.26
CA PRO A 78 -7.27 -4.79 1.29
C PRO A 78 -7.05 -3.28 1.46
N LEU A 79 -7.93 -2.49 0.86
CA LEU A 79 -7.95 -1.03 0.93
C LEU A 79 -9.04 -0.58 1.91
N VAL A 80 -8.72 0.38 2.78
CA VAL A 80 -9.69 1.09 3.63
C VAL A 80 -9.87 2.50 3.09
N VAL A 81 -11.08 2.83 2.65
CA VAL A 81 -11.45 4.17 2.21
C VAL A 81 -12.36 4.81 3.25
N ILE A 82 -11.96 5.98 3.72
CA ILE A 82 -12.80 6.84 4.55
C ILE A 82 -13.65 7.67 3.59
N ASN A 83 -14.94 7.33 3.44
CA ASN A 83 -15.90 8.15 2.72
C ASN A 83 -16.67 9.00 3.73
N ALA A 84 -16.17 10.20 4.05
CA ALA A 84 -16.73 11.05 5.11
C ALA A 84 -16.87 12.49 4.61
N LEU A 85 -18.04 12.82 4.04
CA LEU A 85 -18.38 14.16 3.55
C LEU A 85 -19.45 14.72 4.51
N PRO A 86 -19.06 15.44 5.58
CA PRO A 86 -18.07 16.52 5.60
C PRO A 86 -16.77 16.23 6.40
N ASP A 87 -15.74 17.07 6.22
CA ASP A 87 -14.38 16.97 6.79
C ASP A 87 -14.31 16.72 8.31
N THR A 88 -15.33 17.14 9.06
CA THR A 88 -15.43 16.90 10.51
C THR A 88 -15.52 15.41 10.83
N LYS A 89 -16.29 14.65 10.04
CA LYS A 89 -16.40 13.19 10.15
C LYS A 89 -15.13 12.49 9.69
N ALA A 90 -14.46 13.02 8.65
CA ALA A 90 -13.18 12.49 8.17
C ALA A 90 -12.11 12.52 9.26
N THR A 91 -12.05 13.61 10.05
CA THR A 91 -11.10 13.76 11.15
C THR A 91 -11.36 12.74 12.26
N ALA A 92 -12.62 12.56 12.66
CA ALA A 92 -13.01 11.57 13.67
C ALA A 92 -12.72 10.13 13.21
N ALA A 93 -13.09 9.78 11.98
CA ALA A 93 -12.82 8.48 11.38
C ALA A 93 -11.30 8.19 11.28
N THR A 94 -10.51 9.20 10.90
CA THR A 94 -9.05 9.06 10.83
C THR A 94 -8.44 8.86 12.22
N ALA A 95 -8.94 9.56 13.23
CA ALA A 95 -8.49 9.38 14.62
C ALA A 95 -8.82 7.98 15.16
N LEU A 96 -10.03 7.47 14.87
CA LEU A 96 -10.44 6.10 15.20
C LEU A 96 -9.52 5.07 14.53
N LEU A 97 -9.33 5.17 13.22
CA LEU A 97 -8.50 4.24 12.47
C LEU A 97 -7.03 4.32 12.88
N ARG A 98 -6.51 5.49 13.26
CA ARG A 98 -5.15 5.64 13.79
C ARG A 98 -4.93 4.79 15.04
N GLN A 99 -5.91 4.75 15.96
CA GLN A 99 -5.81 3.92 17.18
C GLN A 99 -5.75 2.42 16.86
N VAL A 100 -6.43 1.99 15.81
CA VAL A 100 -6.58 0.58 15.44
C VAL A 100 -5.46 0.10 14.49
N ALA A 101 -5.05 0.93 13.54
CA ALA A 101 -4.11 0.61 12.46
C ALA A 101 -2.71 0.26 12.96
N TRP A 102 -2.27 0.86 14.08
CA TRP A 102 -0.95 0.61 14.67
C TRP A 102 -0.92 -0.56 15.65
N THR A 103 -2.03 -1.28 15.83
CA THR A 103 -2.06 -2.48 16.65
C THR A 103 -1.36 -3.65 15.95
N ARG A 104 -0.68 -4.52 16.72
CA ARG A 104 0.10 -5.65 16.19
C ARG A 104 -0.59 -6.50 15.11
N PRO A 105 -1.88 -6.88 15.20
CA PRO A 105 -2.49 -7.72 14.17
C PRO A 105 -2.85 -6.97 12.88
N LEU A 106 -2.88 -5.63 12.88
CA LEU A 106 -3.38 -4.82 11.77
C LEU A 106 -2.32 -3.92 11.12
N SER A 107 -1.19 -3.71 11.80
CA SER A 107 -0.09 -2.91 11.28
C SER A 107 0.45 -3.52 9.98
N GLY A 108 0.42 -2.72 8.90
CA GLY A 108 0.85 -3.13 7.56
C GLY A 108 -0.09 -4.11 6.85
N GLN A 109 -1.32 -4.30 7.33
CA GLN A 109 -2.30 -5.21 6.71
C GLN A 109 -3.28 -4.51 5.76
N PHE A 110 -3.28 -3.17 5.73
CA PHE A 110 -4.21 -2.37 4.95
C PHE A 110 -3.50 -1.17 4.33
N VAL A 111 -4.01 -0.74 3.16
CA VAL A 111 -3.75 0.58 2.59
C VAL A 111 -4.90 1.50 3.01
N TYR A 112 -4.62 2.79 3.26
CA TYR A 112 -5.65 3.75 3.68
C TYR A 112 -5.75 4.91 2.70
N ALA A 113 -6.97 5.37 2.44
CA ALA A 113 -7.23 6.57 1.65
C ALA A 113 -8.44 7.34 2.19
N LEU A 114 -8.47 8.63 1.90
CA LEU A 114 -9.61 9.51 2.15
C LEU A 114 -10.26 9.85 0.81
N ALA A 115 -11.56 9.60 0.67
CA ALA A 115 -12.31 10.01 -0.51
C ALA A 115 -12.67 11.49 -0.39
N LYS A 116 -12.27 12.30 -1.37
CA LYS A 116 -12.57 13.75 -1.39
C LYS A 116 -13.85 14.09 -2.15
N ASP A 117 -14.19 13.26 -3.13
CA ASP A 117 -15.40 13.41 -3.95
C ASP A 117 -16.07 12.04 -4.10
N SER A 118 -17.40 12.04 -4.09
CA SER A 118 -18.25 10.92 -4.50
C SER A 118 -17.83 10.29 -5.84
N LYS A 119 -17.24 11.07 -6.75
CA LYS A 119 -16.74 10.57 -8.05
C LYS A 119 -15.61 9.56 -7.91
N GLU A 120 -14.79 9.65 -6.86
CA GLU A 120 -13.69 8.72 -6.61
C GLU A 120 -14.20 7.31 -6.26
N LEU A 121 -15.46 7.20 -5.83
CA LEU A 121 -16.09 5.93 -5.48
C LEU A 121 -16.74 5.21 -6.67
N LYS A 122 -16.80 5.83 -7.86
CA LYS A 122 -17.44 5.23 -9.05
C LYS A 122 -16.79 3.91 -9.48
N ALA A 123 -15.47 3.79 -9.27
CA ALA A 123 -14.71 2.60 -9.58
C ALA A 123 -14.92 1.46 -8.57
N ILE A 124 -15.64 1.71 -7.47
CA ILE A 124 -15.83 0.77 -6.38
C ILE A 124 -17.26 0.22 -6.46
N SER A 125 -17.37 -1.05 -6.84
CA SER A 125 -18.63 -1.78 -6.87
C SER A 125 -19.16 -2.00 -5.44
N GLY A 126 -20.43 -1.64 -5.24
CA GLY A 126 -21.08 -1.71 -3.93
C GLY A 126 -20.79 -0.53 -3.00
N ALA A 127 -20.06 0.49 -3.46
CA ALA A 127 -19.93 1.74 -2.72
C ALA A 127 -21.28 2.45 -2.65
N LYS A 128 -21.84 2.55 -1.44
CA LYS A 128 -22.98 3.43 -1.19
C LYS A 128 -22.44 4.84 -0.94
N PRO A 129 -23.11 5.90 -1.43
CA PRO A 129 -22.70 7.29 -1.22
C PRO A 129 -22.85 7.78 0.23
N ALA A 130 -23.16 6.89 1.19
CA ALA A 130 -23.33 7.24 2.59
C ALA A 130 -21.97 7.42 3.28
N ASP A 131 -21.93 8.35 4.24
CA ASP A 131 -20.80 8.60 5.16
C ASP A 131 -20.42 7.33 5.93
N GLN A 132 -19.54 6.51 5.36
CA GLN A 132 -19.11 5.24 5.94
C GLN A 132 -17.64 4.96 5.62
N ILE A 133 -17.01 4.15 6.46
CA ILE A 133 -15.70 3.58 6.17
C ILE A 133 -15.92 2.31 5.36
N LEU A 134 -15.28 2.24 4.20
CA LEU A 134 -15.39 1.13 3.26
C LEU A 134 -14.11 0.29 3.32
N VAL A 135 -14.26 -1.02 3.44
CA VAL A 135 -13.15 -1.96 3.24
C VAL A 135 -13.35 -2.65 1.91
N ILE A 136 -12.33 -2.56 1.07
CA ILE A 136 -12.41 -2.86 -0.36
C ILE A 136 -11.38 -3.92 -0.70
N GLU A 137 -11.83 -4.93 -1.43
CA GLU A 137 -10.96 -5.83 -2.17
C GLU A 137 -10.59 -5.16 -3.49
N PRO A 138 -9.30 -4.85 -3.72
CA PRO A 138 -8.89 -4.27 -4.99
C PRO A 138 -8.98 -5.30 -6.10
N GLY A 139 -9.44 -4.86 -7.28
CA GLY A 139 -9.39 -5.67 -8.49
C GLY A 139 -7.95 -5.94 -8.94
N GLN A 140 -7.79 -6.92 -9.83
CA GLN A 140 -6.47 -7.41 -10.26
C GLN A 140 -5.52 -6.30 -10.73
N PHE A 141 -6.04 -5.28 -11.42
CA PHE A 141 -5.25 -4.18 -12.00
C PHE A 141 -5.32 -2.89 -11.18
N GLY A 142 -6.03 -2.89 -10.05
CA GLY A 142 -6.17 -1.72 -9.17
C GLY A 142 -6.88 -0.53 -9.79
N LEU A 143 -7.67 -0.75 -10.85
CA LEU A 143 -8.55 0.25 -11.44
C LEU A 143 -9.95 0.25 -10.81
N GLU A 144 -10.36 -0.89 -10.27
CA GLU A 144 -11.68 -1.12 -9.69
C GLU A 144 -11.53 -1.84 -8.35
N GLY A 145 -12.62 -1.87 -7.57
CA GLY A 145 -12.66 -2.60 -6.32
C GLY A 145 -14.06 -3.06 -5.96
N LYS A 146 -14.14 -3.99 -5.00
CA LYS A 146 -15.40 -4.49 -4.45
C LYS A 146 -15.45 -4.26 -2.94
N VAL A 147 -16.55 -3.70 -2.45
CA VAL A 147 -16.75 -3.53 -1.01
C VAL A 147 -16.94 -4.90 -0.35
N LEU A 148 -16.09 -5.21 0.63
CA LEU A 148 -16.17 -6.40 1.47
C LEU A 148 -17.06 -6.15 2.69
N THR A 149 -16.83 -5.02 3.37
CA THR A 149 -17.59 -4.62 4.55
C THR A 149 -17.60 -3.11 4.67
N THR A 150 -18.63 -2.58 5.34
CA THR A 150 -18.72 -1.16 5.72
C THR A 150 -18.91 -1.03 7.22
N PHE A 151 -18.57 0.13 7.77
CA PHE A 151 -18.86 0.48 9.16
C PHE A 151 -18.98 1.99 9.32
N ASP A 152 -19.69 2.40 10.38
CA ASP A 152 -19.92 3.81 10.69
C ASP A 152 -18.66 4.46 11.28
N HIS A 153 -18.50 5.76 11.06
CA HIS A 153 -17.45 6.59 11.63
C HIS A 153 -17.55 6.70 13.16
N ALA A 154 -18.75 6.50 13.72
CA ALA A 154 -19.02 6.58 15.16
C ALA A 154 -18.90 5.23 15.90
N GLU A 155 -18.48 4.16 15.23
CA GLU A 155 -18.27 2.87 15.90
C GLU A 155 -17.11 2.89 16.90
N ASP A 156 -17.23 2.09 17.95
CA ASP A 156 -16.17 1.89 18.93
C ASP A 156 -14.92 1.25 18.31
N ALA A 157 -13.73 1.64 18.80
CA ALA A 157 -12.44 1.15 18.31
C ALA A 157 -12.30 -0.38 18.43
N GLY A 158 -12.91 -0.99 19.45
CA GLY A 158 -12.93 -2.45 19.62
C GLY A 158 -13.71 -3.16 18.52
N THR A 159 -14.86 -2.62 18.14
CA THR A 159 -15.72 -3.14 17.06
C THR A 159 -15.05 -2.98 15.70
N ALA A 160 -14.49 -1.79 15.43
CA ALA A 160 -13.74 -1.53 14.19
C ALA A 160 -12.55 -2.48 14.04
N LYS A 161 -11.80 -2.72 15.14
CA LYS A 161 -10.70 -3.69 15.16
C LYS A 161 -11.17 -5.11 14.85
N ALA A 162 -12.27 -5.57 15.45
CA ALA A 162 -12.78 -6.91 15.22
C ALA A 162 -13.20 -7.12 13.76
N LYS A 163 -13.85 -6.13 13.15
CA LYS A 163 -14.22 -6.16 11.73
C LYS A 163 -12.99 -6.22 10.81
N LEU A 164 -12.01 -5.36 11.03
CA LEU A 164 -10.77 -5.36 10.24
C LEU A 164 -10.01 -6.69 10.40
N MET A 165 -9.95 -7.24 11.61
CA MET A 165 -9.33 -8.55 11.85
C MET A 165 -10.05 -9.67 11.10
N ASN A 166 -11.39 -9.63 11.01
CA ASN A 166 -12.15 -10.59 10.23
C ASN A 166 -11.82 -10.51 8.74
N VAL A 167 -11.70 -9.29 8.20
CA VAL A 167 -11.27 -9.08 6.80
C VAL A 167 -9.88 -9.67 6.59
N THR A 168 -8.90 -9.36 7.44
CA THR A 168 -7.54 -9.89 7.28
C THR A 168 -7.48 -11.43 7.31
N ARG A 169 -8.37 -12.08 8.08
CA ARG A 169 -8.45 -13.55 8.14
C ARG A 169 -9.06 -14.17 6.88
N ASN A 170 -10.05 -13.52 6.29
CA ASN A 170 -10.77 -14.04 5.12
C ASN A 170 -10.17 -13.57 3.79
N PHE A 171 -9.30 -12.57 3.80
CA PHE A 171 -8.68 -12.03 2.60
C PHE A 171 -7.64 -13.01 2.05
N SER A 172 -7.92 -13.55 0.87
CA SER A 172 -7.03 -14.50 0.18
C SER A 172 -6.04 -13.75 -0.71
N ARG A 173 -4.78 -13.68 -0.27
CA ARG A 173 -3.68 -13.09 -1.04
C ARG A 173 -3.31 -13.99 -2.22
N GLN A 174 -3.69 -13.60 -3.43
CA GLN A 174 -3.39 -14.38 -4.64
C GLN A 174 -1.97 -14.09 -5.15
N PRO A 175 -1.12 -15.10 -5.36
CA PRO A 175 0.19 -14.88 -5.96
C PRO A 175 0.02 -14.35 -7.40
N SER A 176 0.69 -13.24 -7.70
CA SER A 176 0.69 -12.66 -9.04
C SER A 176 2.03 -12.93 -9.75
N SER A 177 1.96 -13.27 -11.03
CA SER A 177 3.14 -13.34 -11.91
C SER A 177 3.18 -12.09 -12.77
N HIS A 178 4.31 -11.37 -12.72
CA HIS A 178 4.49 -10.14 -13.49
C HIS A 178 4.25 -10.35 -14.98
N ARG A 179 4.79 -11.43 -15.57
CA ARG A 179 4.62 -11.73 -17.00
C ARG A 179 3.16 -11.97 -17.38
N SER A 180 2.43 -12.76 -16.59
CA SER A 180 1.01 -13.03 -16.87
C SER A 180 0.14 -11.80 -16.64
N HIS A 181 0.47 -11.00 -15.62
CA HIS A 181 -0.23 -9.74 -15.32
C HIS A 181 -0.07 -8.74 -16.47
N VAL A 182 1.16 -8.48 -16.93
CA VAL A 182 1.43 -7.55 -18.04
C VAL A 182 0.76 -8.02 -19.33
N ARG A 183 0.89 -9.31 -19.68
CA ARG A 183 0.25 -9.85 -20.88
C ARG A 183 -1.27 -9.67 -20.85
N LYS A 184 -1.92 -10.01 -19.74
CA LYS A 184 -3.38 -9.88 -19.58
C LYS A 184 -3.82 -8.42 -19.61
N GLY A 185 -3.03 -7.50 -19.02
CA GLY A 185 -3.30 -6.06 -19.09
C GLY A 185 -3.28 -5.55 -20.53
N ILE A 186 -2.30 -6.00 -21.33
CA ILE A 186 -2.21 -5.64 -22.76
C ILE A 186 -3.38 -6.23 -23.56
N GLU A 187 -3.71 -7.51 -23.35
CA GLU A 187 -4.86 -8.16 -24.01
C GLU A 187 -6.17 -7.42 -23.74
N LEU A 188 -6.37 -6.94 -22.51
CA LEU A 188 -7.55 -6.19 -22.08
C LEU A 188 -7.48 -4.69 -22.39
N GLY A 189 -6.40 -4.21 -23.01
CA GLY A 189 -6.20 -2.78 -23.31
C GLY A 189 -6.05 -1.89 -22.08
N ILE A 190 -5.77 -2.46 -20.91
CA ILE A 190 -5.67 -1.75 -19.63
C ILE A 190 -4.38 -0.94 -19.59
N ASP A 191 -4.50 0.34 -19.24
CA ASP A 191 -3.37 1.24 -19.01
C ASP A 191 -3.56 1.97 -17.67
N TRP A 192 -2.47 2.13 -16.94
CA TRP A 192 -2.45 2.95 -15.73
C TRP A 192 -1.63 4.20 -16.03
N GLU A 193 -2.26 5.37 -15.89
CA GLU A 193 -1.58 6.64 -16.06
C GLU A 193 -0.84 7.02 -14.77
N SER A 194 0.49 6.94 -14.80
CA SER A 194 1.31 7.36 -13.67
C SER A 194 1.36 8.88 -13.56
N GLN A 195 1.31 9.40 -12.33
CA GLN A 195 1.42 10.84 -12.09
C GLN A 195 2.77 11.42 -12.55
N ILE A 196 3.82 10.59 -12.50
CA ILE A 196 5.12 10.90 -13.08
C ILE A 196 5.14 10.26 -14.46
N PRO A 197 5.31 11.04 -15.54
CA PRO A 197 5.34 10.47 -16.88
C PRO A 197 6.53 9.52 -17.00
N GLU A 198 6.30 8.41 -17.70
CA GLU A 198 7.36 7.48 -18.02
C GLU A 198 8.30 8.12 -19.04
N THR A 199 9.59 8.22 -18.69
CA THR A 199 10.62 8.83 -19.53
C THR A 199 11.53 7.80 -20.21
N ASP A 200 11.42 6.52 -19.87
CA ASP A 200 12.22 5.46 -20.49
C ASP A 200 11.71 5.14 -21.92
N PRO A 201 12.49 5.47 -22.97
CA PRO A 201 12.09 5.22 -24.36
C PRO A 201 11.90 3.73 -24.66
N MET A 202 12.60 2.82 -23.96
CA MET A 202 12.48 1.39 -24.20
C MET A 202 11.15 0.85 -23.70
N SER A 203 10.71 1.28 -22.52
CA SER A 203 9.41 0.88 -21.96
C SER A 203 8.24 1.38 -22.81
N ILE A 204 8.30 2.64 -23.27
CA ILE A 204 7.30 3.23 -24.18
C ILE A 204 7.20 2.41 -25.47
N ARG A 205 8.35 2.12 -26.10
CA ARG A 205 8.40 1.31 -27.34
C ARG A 205 7.91 -0.11 -27.12
N ALA A 206 8.23 -0.74 -25.99
CA ALA A 206 7.75 -2.07 -25.65
C ALA A 206 6.22 -2.09 -25.54
N ARG A 207 5.63 -1.09 -24.87
CA ARG A 207 4.17 -0.94 -24.76
C ARG A 207 3.51 -0.75 -26.13
N GLN A 208 4.08 0.09 -26.99
CA GLN A 208 3.59 0.31 -28.36
C GLN A 208 3.65 -0.95 -29.23
N ARG A 209 4.78 -1.69 -29.21
CA ARG A 209 4.95 -2.93 -29.99
C ARG A 209 3.96 -4.02 -29.61
N MET A 210 3.61 -4.11 -28.33
CA MET A 210 2.68 -5.11 -27.85
C MET A 210 1.22 -4.77 -28.18
N ARG A 211 0.88 -3.47 -28.32
CA ARG A 211 -0.45 -3.01 -28.77
C ARG A 211 -0.67 -3.17 -30.27
N GLY A 212 0.35 -2.93 -31.10
CA GLY A 212 0.25 -3.05 -32.56
C GLY A 212 0.16 -4.48 -33.12
N ARG A 213 -0.13 -5.47 -32.27
CA ARG A 213 -0.25 -6.90 -32.64
C ARG A 213 -1.70 -7.43 -32.55
N GLN A 214 -2.68 -6.56 -32.34
CA GLN A 214 -4.11 -6.88 -32.33
C GLN A 214 -4.74 -6.64 -33.70
#